data_AF-A0A3B8WKN3-F1
#
_entry.id   AF-A0A3B8WKN3-F1
#
_cell.length_a   1.000
_cell.length_b   1.000
_cell.length_c   1.000
_cell.angle_alpha   90.00
_cell.angle_beta   90.00
_cell.angle_gamma   90.00
#
_symmetry.space_group_name_H-M   'P 1'
#
loop_
_entity.id
_entity.type
_entity.pdbx_description
1 polymer ?
#
loop_
_entity_poly.entity_id
_entity_poly.type
_entity_poly.pdbx_seq_one_letter_code
_entity_poly.pdbx_strand_id
1 'polypeptide(L)'
;DDGNLSGIRGDLQIETDNLAPRRTTNLQTDLNLDSRETVLERRIRDFDPIALADLQGSGFTFGYSDGTSDYTVPQIDATASASDAAIAINAAPGVTATARTAASLTGLTDSDVSGATNFRLEIRIDGSAPIPLNLENVSSLEDVAEAINDTSDNAISASVVDDDEDPSTPDVLRIIHSGGQPLEVAYGDAPTGTPLTNNQQYDGEVFV
;
A
#
# COMPACT_ATOMS: atom_id res chain seq x y z
N ASP A 1 34.74 4.75 36.37
CA ASP A 1 35.26 6.05 36.83
C ASP A 1 34.41 6.54 37.99
N ASP A 2 34.79 6.14 39.20
CA ASP A 2 34.11 6.56 40.42
C ASP A 2 34.59 7.96 40.79
N GLY A 3 33.72 8.95 40.53
CA GLY A 3 33.96 10.35 40.87
C GLY A 3 33.91 10.55 42.37
N ASN A 4 35.02 10.99 42.96
CA ASN A 4 35.10 11.34 44.37
C ASN A 4 34.57 12.77 44.59
N LEU A 5 33.47 12.91 45.32
CA LEU A 5 32.87 14.21 45.66
C LEU A 5 33.43 14.71 47.00
N SER A 6 34.46 15.55 46.95
CA SER A 6 35.04 16.19 48.13
C SER A 6 34.82 17.70 48.08
N GLY A 7 34.04 18.25 49.02
CA GLY A 7 33.90 19.71 49.18
C GLY A 7 32.54 20.23 49.71
N ILE A 8 31.58 19.36 50.01
CA ILE A 8 30.22 19.79 50.38
C ILE A 8 30.09 19.77 51.91
N ARG A 9 29.81 20.92 52.53
CA ARG A 9 29.58 21.09 53.98
C ARG A 9 28.10 21.32 54.33
N GLY A 10 27.20 20.97 53.41
CA GLY A 10 25.75 20.92 53.62
C GLY A 10 25.20 19.57 53.15
N ASP A 11 23.93 19.29 53.42
CA ASP A 11 23.28 18.02 53.10
C ASP A 11 23.34 17.73 51.58
N LEU A 12 23.73 16.50 51.24
CA LEU A 12 23.75 16.03 49.86
C LEU A 12 22.32 15.68 49.44
N GLN A 13 21.65 16.58 48.71
CA GLN A 13 20.36 16.30 48.09
C GLN A 13 20.60 15.74 46.68
N ILE A 14 20.32 14.45 46.48
CA ILE A 14 20.36 13.81 45.16
C ILE A 14 18.96 13.93 44.55
N GLU A 15 18.80 14.83 43.58
CA GLU A 15 17.57 14.97 42.82
C GLU A 15 17.61 13.95 41.68
N THR A 16 16.82 12.87 41.79
CA THR A 16 16.75 11.80 40.77
C THR A 16 15.80 12.12 39.62
N ASP A 17 15.25 13.33 39.57
CA ASP A 17 14.24 13.64 38.60
C ASP A 17 14.91 14.01 37.27
N ASN A 18 14.62 13.17 36.27
CA ASN A 18 14.88 13.34 34.84
C ASN A 18 16.16 12.69 34.27
N LEU A 19 16.36 11.39 34.53
CA LEU A 19 17.19 10.59 33.64
C LEU A 19 16.42 10.31 32.33
N ALA A 20 16.71 11.08 31.28
CA ALA A 20 16.13 10.85 29.96
C ALA A 20 16.40 9.41 29.48
N PRO A 21 15.42 8.74 28.82
CA PRO A 21 15.61 7.38 28.30
C PRO A 21 16.85 7.31 27.40
N ARG A 22 17.78 6.38 27.71
CA ARG A 22 18.97 6.16 26.89
C ARG A 22 18.66 5.10 25.83
N ARG A 23 18.99 5.41 24.57
CA ARG A 23 18.94 4.43 23.47
C ARG A 23 19.81 3.22 23.81
N THR A 24 19.25 2.03 23.66
CA THR A 24 20.02 0.78 23.62
C THR A 24 20.86 0.79 22.35
N THR A 25 22.18 0.92 22.47
CA THR A 25 23.11 0.86 21.33
C THR A 25 23.76 -0.51 21.17
N ASN A 26 23.70 -1.36 22.20
CA ASN A 26 24.26 -2.70 22.20
C ASN A 26 23.19 -3.69 22.64
N LEU A 27 22.58 -4.38 21.67
CA LEU A 27 21.79 -5.57 21.90
C LEU A 27 22.70 -6.77 21.66
N GLN A 28 23.17 -7.41 22.72
CA GLN A 28 23.85 -8.69 22.64
C GLN A 28 22.84 -9.78 22.98
N THR A 29 22.63 -10.72 22.07
CA THR A 29 21.72 -11.86 22.26
C THR A 29 22.54 -13.13 22.36
N ASP A 30 22.44 -13.81 23.50
CA ASP A 30 23.01 -15.15 23.68
C ASP A 30 21.88 -16.16 23.43
N LEU A 31 21.85 -16.72 22.23
CA LEU A 31 20.84 -17.70 21.83
C LEU A 31 21.40 -19.11 22.00
N ASN A 32 20.86 -19.90 22.94
CA ASN A 32 21.21 -21.30 23.08
C ASN A 32 20.36 -22.14 22.10
N LEU A 33 20.91 -22.40 20.92
CA LEU A 33 20.31 -23.31 19.95
C LEU A 33 20.66 -24.75 20.34
N ASP A 34 19.81 -25.41 21.13
CA ASP A 34 19.93 -26.85 21.37
C ASP A 34 19.59 -27.61 20.08
N SER A 35 20.59 -28.27 19.51
CA SER A 35 20.47 -29.12 18.31
C SER A 35 19.49 -30.30 18.44
N ARG A 36 18.97 -30.59 19.64
CA ARG A 36 18.00 -31.66 19.89
C ARG A 36 16.53 -31.21 19.82
N GLU A 37 16.26 -29.91 19.86
CA GLU A 37 14.91 -29.40 19.64
C GLU A 37 14.69 -29.14 18.15
N THR A 38 13.51 -29.52 17.65
CA THR A 38 13.08 -29.15 16.31
C THR A 38 12.84 -27.65 16.29
N VAL A 39 13.70 -26.91 15.59
CA VAL A 39 13.49 -25.49 15.34
C VAL A 39 12.25 -25.34 14.46
N LEU A 40 11.34 -24.44 14.83
CA LEU A 40 10.26 -24.00 13.96
C LEU A 40 10.89 -23.20 12.80
N GLU A 41 11.16 -23.86 11.69
CA GLU A 41 11.55 -23.20 10.45
C GLU A 41 10.29 -22.68 9.74
N ARG A 42 10.11 -21.37 9.72
CA ARG A 42 9.07 -20.73 8.91
C ARG A 42 9.66 -20.37 7.55
N ARG A 43 9.45 -21.24 6.56
CA ARG A 43 9.80 -20.96 5.16
C ARG A 43 8.68 -20.20 4.49
N ILE A 44 8.89 -18.90 4.26
CA ILE A 44 7.97 -18.08 3.47
C ILE A 44 8.38 -18.25 1.99
N ARG A 45 7.41 -18.59 1.14
CA ARG A 45 7.56 -18.45 -0.31
C ARG A 45 6.71 -17.24 -0.69
N ASP A 46 7.35 -16.25 -1.28
CA ASP A 46 6.73 -15.06 -1.80
C ASP A 46 6.64 -15.23 -3.32
N PHE A 47 5.47 -15.01 -3.88
CA PHE A 47 5.24 -15.06 -5.32
C PHE A 47 5.23 -13.64 -5.90
N ASP A 48 5.65 -13.51 -7.16
CA ASP A 48 5.43 -12.25 -7.88
C ASP A 48 3.91 -11.93 -7.90
N PRO A 49 3.52 -10.64 -7.93
CA PRO A 49 2.12 -10.25 -7.96
C PRO A 49 1.39 -10.94 -9.11
N ILE A 50 0.24 -11.53 -8.81
CA ILE A 50 -0.57 -12.26 -9.78
C ILE A 50 -1.69 -11.33 -10.23
N ALA A 51 -1.77 -11.07 -11.53
CA ALA A 51 -2.86 -10.28 -12.09
C ALA A 51 -4.20 -10.99 -11.86
N LEU A 52 -5.23 -10.24 -11.46
CA LEU A 52 -6.57 -10.80 -11.19
C LEU A 52 -7.11 -11.59 -12.39
N ALA A 53 -6.87 -11.10 -13.61
CA ALA A 53 -7.31 -11.76 -14.84
C ALA A 53 -6.77 -13.19 -15.01
N ASP A 54 -5.60 -13.50 -14.44
CA ASP A 54 -5.01 -14.84 -14.49
C ASP A 54 -5.62 -15.79 -13.45
N LEU A 55 -6.23 -15.25 -12.39
CA LEU A 55 -6.91 -16.01 -11.35
C LEU A 55 -8.38 -16.26 -11.67
N GLN A 56 -9.04 -15.32 -12.35
CA GLN A 56 -10.46 -15.37 -12.68
C GLN A 56 -10.80 -16.53 -13.63
N GLY A 57 -11.95 -17.15 -13.41
CA GLY A 57 -12.47 -18.23 -14.26
C GLY A 57 -11.69 -19.56 -14.14
N SER A 58 -10.68 -19.63 -13.29
CA SER A 58 -9.94 -20.85 -13.00
C SER A 58 -9.86 -21.12 -11.49
N GLY A 59 -9.66 -22.39 -11.13
CA GLY A 59 -9.35 -22.82 -9.77
C GLY A 59 -7.95 -23.43 -9.76
N PHE A 60 -7.30 -23.42 -8.61
CA PHE A 60 -5.95 -23.94 -8.45
C PHE A 60 -5.77 -24.63 -7.10
N THR A 61 -4.69 -25.39 -6.98
CA THR A 61 -4.45 -26.26 -5.83
C THR A 61 -3.10 -25.94 -5.20
N PHE A 62 -3.10 -25.71 -3.89
CA PHE A 62 -1.91 -25.69 -3.07
C PHE A 62 -1.53 -27.12 -2.69
N GLY A 63 -0.39 -27.57 -3.20
CA GLY A 63 0.24 -28.82 -2.77
C GLY A 63 1.22 -28.58 -1.64
N TYR A 64 1.13 -29.38 -0.58
CA TYR A 64 2.00 -29.24 0.60
C TYR A 64 2.97 -30.41 0.70
N SER A 65 4.25 -30.10 0.95
CA SER A 65 5.31 -31.10 1.04
C SER A 65 5.49 -31.71 2.43
N ASP A 66 4.76 -31.21 3.43
CA ASP A 66 4.83 -31.64 4.83
C ASP A 66 3.83 -32.77 5.17
N GLY A 67 3.10 -33.27 4.17
CA GLY A 67 2.09 -34.31 4.33
C GLY A 67 0.72 -33.79 4.73
N THR A 68 0.52 -32.47 4.86
CA THR A 68 -0.83 -31.89 4.92
C THR A 68 -1.55 -32.12 3.58
N SER A 69 -2.86 -32.29 3.63
CA SER A 69 -3.66 -32.52 2.42
C SER A 69 -3.66 -31.29 1.53
N ASP A 70 -3.57 -31.51 0.22
CA ASP A 70 -3.71 -30.46 -0.78
C ASP A 70 -5.00 -29.65 -0.57
N TYR A 71 -4.91 -28.34 -0.74
CA TYR A 71 -6.05 -27.43 -0.65
C TYR A 71 -6.39 -26.89 -2.02
N THR A 72 -7.62 -27.12 -2.48
CA THR A 72 -8.10 -26.54 -3.75
C THR A 72 -8.85 -25.26 -3.48
N VAL A 73 -8.34 -24.15 -3.99
CA VAL A 73 -9.03 -22.86 -4.01
C VAL A 73 -10.19 -22.99 -5.02
N PRO A 74 -11.43 -22.65 -4.62
CA PRO A 74 -12.56 -22.64 -5.53
C PRO A 74 -12.29 -21.73 -6.75
N GLN A 75 -13.02 -21.98 -7.84
CA GLN A 75 -12.93 -21.10 -9.01
C GLN A 75 -13.27 -19.66 -8.59
N ILE A 76 -12.40 -18.72 -8.93
CA ILE A 76 -12.65 -17.29 -8.73
C ILE A 76 -13.67 -16.83 -9.78
N ASP A 77 -14.71 -16.12 -9.36
CA ASP A 77 -15.74 -15.60 -10.29
C ASP A 77 -15.10 -14.65 -11.30
N ALA A 78 -15.58 -14.65 -12.54
CA ALA A 78 -15.10 -13.75 -13.58
C ALA A 78 -15.35 -12.26 -13.26
N THR A 79 -16.27 -11.97 -12.33
CA THR A 79 -16.52 -10.60 -11.84
C THR A 79 -15.97 -10.36 -10.43
N ALA A 80 -15.25 -11.31 -9.84
CA ALA A 80 -14.67 -11.14 -8.50
C ALA A 80 -13.56 -10.09 -8.52
N SER A 81 -13.46 -9.31 -7.45
CA SER A 81 -12.35 -8.37 -7.25
C SER A 81 -11.05 -9.09 -6.85
N ALA A 82 -9.92 -8.38 -6.88
CA ALA A 82 -8.67 -8.92 -6.33
C ALA A 82 -8.78 -9.16 -4.83
N SER A 83 -9.59 -8.35 -4.13
CA SER A 83 -9.94 -8.58 -2.73
C SER A 83 -10.62 -9.94 -2.51
N ASP A 84 -11.64 -10.25 -3.32
CA ASP A 84 -12.36 -11.53 -3.24
C ASP A 84 -11.45 -12.72 -3.55
N ALA A 85 -10.57 -12.56 -4.55
CA ALA A 85 -9.57 -13.55 -4.88
C ALA A 85 -8.60 -13.78 -3.70
N ALA A 86 -8.06 -12.72 -3.10
CA ALA A 86 -7.20 -12.84 -1.93
C ALA A 86 -7.93 -13.49 -0.73
N ILE A 87 -9.22 -13.20 -0.52
CA ILE A 87 -10.03 -13.86 0.52
C ILE A 87 -10.15 -15.36 0.24
N ALA A 88 -10.42 -15.76 -1.01
CA ALA A 88 -10.51 -17.17 -1.39
C ALA A 88 -9.17 -17.90 -1.19
N ILE A 89 -8.04 -17.24 -1.46
CA ILE A 89 -6.70 -17.80 -1.28
C ILE A 89 -6.34 -17.92 0.20
N ASN A 90 -6.70 -16.93 1.02
CA ASN A 90 -6.48 -16.95 2.47
C ASN A 90 -7.21 -18.10 3.19
N ALA A 91 -8.18 -18.73 2.55
CA ALA A 91 -8.83 -19.93 3.08
C ALA A 91 -7.91 -21.16 3.03
N ALA A 92 -6.83 -21.13 2.25
CA ALA A 92 -5.83 -22.19 2.19
C ALA A 92 -4.93 -22.16 3.45
N PRO A 93 -4.76 -23.30 4.16
CA PRO A 93 -3.92 -23.35 5.35
C PRO A 93 -2.47 -22.91 5.10
N GLY A 94 -1.95 -22.03 5.96
CA GLY A 94 -0.55 -21.59 5.88
C GLY A 94 -0.24 -20.65 4.71
N VAL A 95 -1.25 -20.16 3.99
CA VAL A 95 -1.13 -19.16 2.93
C VAL A 95 -1.60 -17.80 3.45
N THR A 96 -0.97 -16.72 3.03
CA THR A 96 -1.42 -15.36 3.35
C THR A 96 -1.44 -14.57 2.07
N ALA A 97 -2.63 -14.17 1.63
CA ALA A 97 -2.81 -13.36 0.45
C ALA A 97 -3.27 -11.94 0.80
N THR A 98 -2.78 -10.96 0.05
CA THR A 98 -3.27 -9.58 0.07
C THR A 98 -3.57 -9.13 -1.35
N ALA A 99 -4.34 -8.06 -1.49
CA ALA A 99 -4.71 -7.53 -2.79
C ALA A 99 -4.47 -6.03 -2.85
N ARG A 100 -4.16 -5.53 -4.04
CA ARG A 100 -3.97 -4.10 -4.29
C ARG A 100 -4.44 -3.77 -5.69
N THR A 101 -5.00 -2.59 -5.86
CA THR A 101 -5.32 -2.03 -7.19
C THR A 101 -4.46 -0.81 -7.43
N ALA A 102 -3.89 -0.68 -8.63
CA ALA A 102 -3.09 0.46 -9.00
C ALA A 102 -3.56 1.03 -10.34
N ALA A 103 -3.82 2.33 -10.37
CA ALA A 103 -4.06 3.10 -11.60
C ALA A 103 -2.84 3.95 -11.91
N SER A 104 -2.38 3.92 -13.16
CA SER A 104 -1.30 4.78 -13.65
C SER A 104 -1.86 5.63 -14.79
N LEU A 105 -2.03 6.92 -14.55
CA LEU A 105 -2.70 7.83 -15.49
C LEU A 105 -1.72 8.38 -16.53
N THR A 106 -1.25 7.53 -17.44
CA THR A 106 -0.22 7.86 -18.44
C THR A 106 -0.61 8.94 -19.47
N GLY A 107 -1.90 9.33 -19.50
CA GLY A 107 -2.42 10.38 -20.39
C GLY A 107 -2.72 11.71 -19.70
N LEU A 108 -2.47 11.83 -18.40
CA LEU A 108 -2.67 13.05 -17.63
C LEU A 108 -1.31 13.69 -17.35
N THR A 109 -1.13 14.95 -17.76
CA THR A 109 0.12 15.71 -17.58
C THR A 109 -0.10 16.97 -16.74
N ASP A 110 0.98 17.59 -16.24
CA ASP A 110 0.93 18.90 -15.58
C ASP A 110 0.28 19.99 -16.44
N SER A 111 0.46 19.91 -17.76
CA SER A 111 -0.15 20.87 -18.69
C SER A 111 -1.67 20.71 -18.75
N ASP A 112 -2.17 19.49 -18.58
CA ASP A 112 -3.62 19.22 -18.51
C ASP A 112 -4.22 19.74 -17.20
N VAL A 113 -3.47 19.73 -16.11
CA VAL A 113 -3.90 20.26 -14.81
C VAL A 113 -3.85 21.79 -14.81
N SER A 114 -2.66 22.37 -15.04
CA SER A 114 -2.44 23.83 -15.02
C SER A 114 -3.20 24.59 -16.11
N GLY A 115 -3.42 23.95 -17.27
CA GLY A 115 -4.10 24.55 -18.42
C GLY A 115 -5.62 24.43 -18.39
N ALA A 116 -6.18 23.61 -17.49
CA ALA A 116 -7.61 23.37 -17.42
C ALA A 116 -8.35 24.56 -16.79
N THR A 117 -9.53 24.87 -17.32
CA THR A 117 -10.42 25.88 -16.73
C THR A 117 -11.21 25.31 -15.55
N ASN A 118 -11.61 24.04 -15.64
CA ASN A 118 -12.35 23.30 -14.63
C ASN A 118 -11.75 21.90 -14.51
N PHE A 119 -10.51 21.80 -14.02
CA PHE A 119 -9.89 20.50 -13.78
C PHE A 119 -10.75 19.69 -12.82
N ARG A 120 -11.05 18.44 -13.20
CA ARG A 120 -11.82 17.51 -12.40
C ARG A 120 -11.17 16.14 -12.46
N LEU A 121 -11.15 15.49 -11.30
CA LEU A 121 -10.79 14.09 -11.11
C LEU A 121 -11.88 13.44 -10.25
N GLU A 122 -12.44 12.34 -10.72
CA GLU A 122 -13.35 11.47 -9.97
C GLU A 122 -12.66 10.14 -9.75
N ILE A 123 -12.59 9.70 -8.49
CA ILE A 123 -12.12 8.38 -8.10
C ILE A 123 -13.27 7.66 -7.43
N ARG A 124 -13.57 6.44 -7.87
CA ARG A 124 -14.60 5.57 -7.31
C ARG A 124 -14.00 4.21 -7.01
N ILE A 125 -14.56 3.57 -5.99
CA ILE A 125 -14.20 2.20 -5.61
C ILE A 125 -15.44 1.33 -5.81
N ASP A 126 -15.34 0.29 -6.62
CA ASP A 126 -16.41 -0.70 -6.86
C ASP A 126 -17.78 -0.05 -7.18
N GLY A 127 -17.78 0.89 -8.12
CA GLY A 127 -19.01 1.58 -8.56
C GLY A 127 -19.65 2.52 -7.53
N SER A 128 -18.97 2.82 -6.42
CA SER A 128 -19.45 3.76 -5.40
C SER A 128 -19.54 5.22 -5.89
N ALA A 129 -20.02 6.09 -4.99
CA ALA A 129 -19.98 7.54 -5.24
C ALA A 129 -18.53 8.04 -5.27
N PRO A 130 -18.21 9.07 -6.08
CA PRO A 130 -16.86 9.62 -6.13
C PRO A 130 -16.39 10.07 -4.76
N ILE A 131 -15.13 9.78 -4.46
CA ILE A 131 -14.47 10.28 -3.26
C ILE A 131 -14.35 11.81 -3.38
N PRO A 132 -14.73 12.56 -2.34
CA PRO A 132 -14.61 14.00 -2.36
C PRO A 132 -13.13 14.39 -2.35
N LEU A 133 -12.67 15.03 -3.43
CA LEU A 133 -11.33 15.59 -3.57
C LEU A 133 -11.40 17.11 -3.49
N ASN A 134 -10.47 17.74 -2.78
CA ASN A 134 -10.28 19.18 -2.85
C ASN A 134 -9.25 19.51 -3.94
N LEU A 135 -9.74 19.84 -5.13
CA LEU A 135 -8.89 20.20 -6.27
C LEU A 135 -8.83 21.73 -6.48
N GLU A 136 -9.15 22.52 -5.44
CA GLU A 136 -9.03 23.97 -5.54
C GLU A 136 -7.55 24.38 -5.62
N ASN A 137 -7.20 25.14 -6.68
CA ASN A 137 -5.86 25.68 -6.93
C ASN A 137 -4.77 24.62 -7.22
N VAL A 138 -5.13 23.41 -7.63
CA VAL A 138 -4.14 22.44 -8.13
C VAL A 138 -3.58 22.91 -9.47
N SER A 139 -2.27 22.75 -9.65
CA SER A 139 -1.54 23.22 -10.84
C SER A 139 -0.55 22.20 -11.40
N SER A 140 -0.19 21.17 -10.63
CA SER A 140 0.63 20.04 -11.09
C SER A 140 0.05 18.69 -10.66
N LEU A 141 0.63 17.60 -11.17
CA LEU A 141 0.33 16.24 -10.74
C LEU A 141 0.68 16.02 -9.27
N GLU A 142 1.70 16.68 -8.74
CA GLU A 142 2.03 16.65 -7.30
C GLU A 142 0.90 17.24 -6.47
N ASP A 143 0.35 18.40 -6.86
CA ASP A 143 -0.77 19.02 -6.15
C ASP A 143 -1.99 18.08 -6.17
N VAL A 144 -2.22 17.38 -7.29
CA VAL A 144 -3.29 16.39 -7.41
C VAL A 144 -3.01 15.17 -6.51
N ALA A 145 -1.78 14.69 -6.46
CA ALA A 145 -1.40 13.58 -5.58
C ALA A 145 -1.58 13.96 -4.09
N GLU A 146 -1.19 15.18 -3.70
CA GLU A 146 -1.42 15.71 -2.35
C GLU A 146 -2.92 15.79 -2.05
N ALA A 147 -3.73 16.33 -2.96
CA ALA A 147 -5.18 16.40 -2.81
C ALA A 147 -5.86 15.03 -2.64
N ILE A 148 -5.32 13.97 -3.24
CA ILE A 148 -5.80 12.59 -3.05
C ILE A 148 -5.36 12.03 -1.69
N ASN A 149 -4.11 12.29 -1.28
CA ASN A 149 -3.57 11.84 0.00
C ASN A 149 -4.21 12.55 1.21
N ASP A 150 -4.72 13.76 1.02
CA ASP A 150 -5.45 14.54 2.04
C ASP A 150 -6.91 14.11 2.22
N THR A 151 -7.38 13.12 1.47
CA THR A 151 -8.74 12.59 1.61
C THR A 151 -8.90 11.81 2.92
N SER A 152 -10.16 11.62 3.34
CA SER A 152 -10.46 10.80 4.52
C SER A 152 -10.34 9.29 4.27
N ASP A 153 -10.06 8.85 3.04
CA ASP A 153 -9.98 7.44 2.69
C ASP A 153 -8.55 6.91 2.89
N ASN A 154 -8.32 6.26 4.03
CA ASN A 154 -7.01 5.69 4.37
C ASN A 154 -6.60 4.50 3.49
N ALA A 155 -7.53 3.95 2.69
CA ALA A 155 -7.21 2.83 1.81
C ALA A 155 -6.59 3.30 0.49
N ILE A 156 -6.69 4.59 0.16
CA ILE A 156 -6.13 5.19 -1.05
C ILE A 156 -4.88 5.98 -0.74
N SER A 157 -3.93 5.92 -1.67
CA SER A 157 -2.76 6.79 -1.71
C SER A 157 -2.44 7.15 -3.16
N ALA A 158 -1.78 8.28 -3.35
CA ALA A 158 -1.30 8.74 -4.65
C ALA A 158 0.16 9.16 -4.57
N SER A 159 0.86 8.99 -5.70
CA SER A 159 2.24 9.43 -5.88
C SER A 159 2.46 9.77 -7.35
N VAL A 160 3.26 10.79 -7.61
CA VAL A 160 3.81 10.99 -8.96
C VAL A 160 5.01 10.06 -9.13
N VAL A 161 5.05 9.38 -10.26
CA VAL A 161 6.17 8.55 -10.69
C VAL A 161 6.86 9.32 -11.79
N ASP A 162 7.94 9.99 -11.43
CA ASP A 162 8.91 10.54 -12.36
C ASP A 162 9.95 9.45 -12.65
N ASP A 163 10.42 9.39 -13.89
CA ASP A 163 11.60 8.63 -14.26
C ASP A 163 12.75 9.65 -14.43
N ASP A 164 13.36 9.99 -13.29
CA ASP A 164 14.50 10.91 -13.17
C ASP A 164 15.68 10.54 -14.11
N GLU A 165 15.69 9.33 -14.69
CA GLU A 165 16.74 8.85 -15.60
C GLU A 165 16.49 9.24 -17.06
N ASP A 166 15.23 9.52 -17.46
CA ASP A 166 14.86 9.95 -18.81
C ASP A 166 13.93 11.20 -18.77
N PRO A 167 14.44 12.42 -19.02
CA PRO A 167 13.61 13.62 -19.03
C PRO A 167 12.61 13.68 -20.19
N SER A 168 12.55 12.65 -21.05
CA SER A 168 11.54 12.51 -22.12
C SER A 168 10.36 11.62 -21.75
N THR A 169 10.45 10.85 -20.66
CA THR A 169 9.29 10.15 -20.10
C THR A 169 8.47 11.12 -19.27
N PRO A 170 7.17 11.28 -19.56
CA PRO A 170 6.32 12.16 -18.78
C PRO A 170 6.06 11.57 -17.40
N ASP A 171 5.92 12.46 -16.42
CA ASP A 171 5.45 12.12 -15.08
C ASP A 171 4.10 11.40 -15.14
N VAL A 172 3.96 10.35 -14.31
CA VAL A 172 2.72 9.57 -14.24
C VAL A 172 2.13 9.65 -12.85
N LEU A 173 0.91 10.18 -12.75
CA LEU A 173 0.13 10.09 -11.52
C LEU A 173 -0.28 8.63 -11.29
N ARG A 174 0.22 8.04 -10.20
CA ARG A 174 -0.12 6.70 -9.76
C ARG A 174 -1.02 6.75 -8.54
N ILE A 175 -2.16 6.09 -8.60
CA ILE A 175 -3.15 5.97 -7.52
C ILE A 175 -3.20 4.50 -7.09
N ILE A 176 -3.19 4.25 -5.80
CA ILE A 176 -3.14 2.92 -5.21
C ILE A 176 -4.28 2.77 -4.22
N HIS A 177 -5.07 1.72 -4.38
CA HIS A 177 -6.03 1.26 -3.38
C HIS A 177 -5.55 -0.05 -2.73
N SER A 178 -5.32 -0.01 -1.43
CA SER A 178 -4.76 -1.11 -0.63
C SER A 178 -5.72 -2.28 -0.37
N GLY A 179 -7.02 -2.12 -0.68
CA GLY A 179 -8.02 -3.17 -0.47
C GLY A 179 -8.23 -4.12 -1.65
N GLY A 180 -7.63 -3.85 -2.82
CA GLY A 180 -7.79 -4.68 -4.02
C GLY A 180 -9.17 -4.65 -4.67
N GLN A 181 -10.02 -3.69 -4.30
CA GLN A 181 -11.28 -3.41 -5.00
C GLN A 181 -11.02 -2.70 -6.33
N PRO A 182 -11.89 -2.86 -7.35
CA PRO A 182 -11.78 -2.14 -8.61
C PRO A 182 -11.72 -0.63 -8.37
N LEU A 183 -10.86 0.05 -9.12
CA LEU A 183 -10.71 1.49 -9.05
C LEU A 183 -11.20 2.08 -10.37
N GLU A 184 -12.24 2.91 -10.32
CA GLU A 184 -12.66 3.69 -11.49
C GLU A 184 -12.15 5.12 -11.36
N VAL A 185 -11.35 5.54 -12.34
CA VAL A 185 -10.75 6.87 -12.37
C VAL A 185 -11.20 7.59 -13.62
N ALA A 186 -11.74 8.80 -13.43
CA ALA A 186 -12.13 9.68 -14.51
C ALA A 186 -11.55 11.08 -14.35
N TYR A 187 -10.98 11.66 -15.41
CA TYR A 187 -10.42 13.02 -15.36
C TYR A 187 -10.69 13.85 -16.62
N GLY A 188 -10.58 15.18 -16.50
CA GLY A 188 -10.63 16.11 -17.62
C GLY A 188 -10.95 17.56 -17.22
N ASP A 189 -11.00 18.44 -18.22
CA ASP A 189 -11.47 19.81 -18.10
C ASP A 189 -12.95 19.90 -18.49
N ALA A 190 -13.84 19.95 -17.50
CA ALA A 190 -15.27 20.00 -17.75
C ALA A 190 -16.03 20.68 -16.60
N PRO A 191 -17.10 21.45 -16.88
CA PRO A 191 -17.98 21.95 -15.83
C PRO A 191 -18.61 20.82 -15.01
N THR A 192 -18.92 21.11 -13.75
CA THR A 192 -19.65 20.18 -12.87
C THR A 192 -20.93 19.66 -13.53
N GLY A 193 -21.16 18.35 -13.46
CA GLY A 193 -22.32 17.68 -14.06
C GLY A 193 -22.15 17.28 -15.53
N THR A 194 -21.03 17.65 -16.16
CA THR A 194 -20.66 17.11 -17.48
C THR A 194 -19.86 15.81 -17.29
N PRO A 195 -20.14 14.74 -18.05
CA PRO A 195 -19.36 13.51 -18.01
C PRO A 195 -17.88 13.76 -18.39
N LEU A 196 -16.97 13.12 -17.67
CA LEU A 196 -15.54 13.15 -17.98
C LEU A 196 -15.22 12.14 -19.08
N THR A 197 -14.32 12.51 -20.00
CA THR A 197 -14.04 11.73 -21.22
C THR A 197 -13.01 10.63 -21.01
N ASN A 198 -12.06 10.83 -20.09
CA ASN A 198 -11.05 9.83 -19.76
C ASN A 198 -11.51 9.02 -18.56
N ASN A 199 -12.43 8.08 -18.76
CA ASN A 199 -12.93 7.19 -17.71
C ASN A 199 -12.40 5.77 -17.92
N GLN A 200 -11.64 5.27 -16.95
CA GLN A 200 -11.03 3.94 -17.01
C GLN A 200 -11.24 3.21 -15.69
N GLN A 201 -11.49 1.91 -15.80
CA GLN A 201 -11.50 0.98 -14.68
C GLN A 201 -10.15 0.26 -14.63
N TYR A 202 -9.63 0.09 -13.42
CA TYR A 202 -8.40 -0.61 -13.11
C TYR A 202 -8.72 -1.78 -12.19
N ASP A 203 -8.27 -2.96 -12.59
CA ASP A 203 -8.42 -4.18 -11.81
C ASP A 203 -7.17 -4.42 -10.95
N GLY A 204 -7.34 -5.18 -9.87
CA GLY A 204 -6.28 -5.40 -8.90
C GLY A 204 -5.36 -6.57 -9.23
N GLU A 205 -4.36 -6.72 -8.36
CA GLU A 205 -3.40 -7.81 -8.32
C GLU A 205 -3.42 -8.44 -6.93
N VAL A 206 -3.02 -9.71 -6.85
CA VAL A 206 -2.98 -10.50 -5.62
C VAL A 206 -1.54 -10.91 -5.30
N PHE A 207 -1.15 -10.77 -4.05
CA PHE A 207 0.15 -11.12 -3.49
C PHE A 207 -0.07 -12.31 -2.55
N VAL A 208 0.77 -13.34 -2.60
CA VAL A 208 0.55 -14.64 -1.91
C VAL A 208 1.83 -15.13 -1.23
#